data_AF-A0A674E0K7-F1
#
_entry.id   AF-A0A674E0K7-F1
#
_cell.length_a   1.000
_cell.length_b   1.000
_cell.length_c   1.000
_cell.angle_alpha   90.00
_cell.angle_beta   90.00
_cell.angle_gamma   90.00
#
_symmetry.space_group_name_H-M   'P 1'
#
loop_
_entity.id
_entity.type
_entity.pdbx_description
1 polymer ?
#
loop_
_entity_poly.entity_id
_entity_poly.type
_entity_poly.pdbx_seq_one_letter_code
_entity_poly.pdbx_strand_id
1 'polypeptide(L)'
;MSTGEDEDSVTLESVNSVTLTQDSDGSIILHCPPHVSEGDESFEVTMTATADSDITEEGEAQIQILQSEDPQNSEEISPVSQAWFTTKEDKDTLVNKGHKWKQGMWSKEEIDLLMSNIQQYVKGRGMEDPAEIIFEMSKEERKDFYRSVAWGLNRPLFAVYRRVLRMYDNRNHVGKYSPEEINKLKELRQKHGNDWATIGAALGRSASSVKDRCRLMKDTCNTGKWSEEEERRLSDSVYALAGVCPGRAVTGGVSWAAVCRSKWLNYLNWKQSGGTEWTKDQDLMDVDDENELKWEELAGGWSSVRSPQWLRSKWWSIKRQVANHKELPFHGNASDPHL
;
A
#
# COMPACT_ATOMS: atom_id res chain seq x y z
N MET A 1 40.84 55.45 6.26
CA MET A 1 39.56 55.77 6.93
C MET A 1 38.51 55.66 5.82
N SER A 2 38.10 54.46 5.42
CA SER A 2 37.22 53.48 6.10
C SER A 2 35.85 54.06 6.41
N THR A 3 34.91 53.83 5.49
CA THR A 3 33.48 53.72 5.76
C THR A 3 33.04 52.46 5.02
N GLY A 4 32.86 51.40 5.79
CA GLY A 4 32.40 50.09 5.33
C GLY A 4 30.91 50.12 5.05
N GLU A 5 30.52 49.42 3.99
CA GLU A 5 29.15 49.06 3.69
C GLU A 5 28.91 47.68 4.33
N ASP A 6 28.03 47.61 5.33
CA ASP A 6 27.51 46.36 5.87
C ASP A 6 26.39 45.88 4.93
N GLU A 7 26.66 44.83 4.16
CA GLU A 7 25.63 44.02 3.49
C GLU A 7 25.11 42.96 4.48
N ASP A 8 23.97 43.23 5.11
CA ASP A 8 23.19 42.22 5.83
C ASP A 8 22.47 41.31 4.83
N SER A 9 23.12 40.21 4.46
CA SER A 9 22.52 39.08 3.75
C SER A 9 21.68 38.24 4.72
N VAL A 10 20.36 38.41 4.68
CA VAL A 10 19.41 37.53 5.39
C VAL A 10 19.20 36.27 4.54
N THR A 11 19.80 35.15 4.97
CA THR A 11 19.52 33.83 4.41
C THR A 11 18.14 33.34 4.87
N LEU A 12 17.19 33.23 3.95
CA LEU A 12 15.91 32.55 4.19
C LEU A 12 16.15 31.04 4.23
N GLU A 13 15.98 30.42 5.40
CA GLU A 13 15.98 28.96 5.55
C GLU A 13 14.82 28.34 4.75
N SER A 14 15.14 27.42 3.85
CA SER A 14 14.18 26.61 3.12
C SER A 14 13.41 25.70 4.08
N VAL A 15 12.16 26.03 4.36
CA VAL A 15 11.21 25.13 5.03
C VAL A 15 10.74 24.08 4.04
N ASN A 16 11.28 22.86 4.16
CA ASN A 16 10.84 21.70 3.39
C ASN A 16 9.34 21.45 3.63
N SER A 17 8.53 21.57 2.58
CA SER A 17 7.10 21.30 2.64
C SER A 17 6.85 19.79 2.76
N VAL A 18 6.08 19.39 3.77
CA VAL A 18 5.66 18.00 4.02
C VAL A 18 4.21 17.86 3.56
N THR A 19 3.95 16.95 2.63
CA THR A 19 2.59 16.66 2.19
C THR A 19 1.98 15.55 3.06
N LEU A 20 0.83 15.84 3.66
CA LEU A 20 0.09 14.93 4.52
C LEU A 20 -1.08 14.32 3.75
N THR A 21 -1.15 13.00 3.65
CA THR A 21 -2.34 12.32 3.08
C THR A 21 -2.96 11.39 4.10
N GLN A 22 -4.29 11.41 4.21
CA GLN A 22 -5.05 10.54 5.10
C GLN A 22 -5.71 9.43 4.28
N ASP A 23 -5.42 8.18 4.63
CA ASP A 23 -6.07 7.01 4.03
C ASP A 23 -7.50 6.84 4.55
N SER A 24 -8.30 6.02 3.85
CA SER A 24 -9.70 5.71 4.19
C SER A 24 -9.87 4.99 5.54
N ASP A 25 -8.79 4.54 6.19
CA ASP A 25 -8.78 3.98 7.53
C ASP A 25 -8.29 4.97 8.60
N GLY A 26 -8.12 6.24 8.23
CA GLY A 26 -7.66 7.32 9.11
C GLY A 26 -6.14 7.36 9.33
N SER A 27 -5.36 6.49 8.68
CA SER A 27 -3.90 6.49 8.79
C SER A 27 -3.31 7.70 8.07
N ILE A 28 -2.46 8.46 8.79
CA ILE A 28 -1.74 9.61 8.24
C ILE A 28 -0.44 9.12 7.61
N ILE A 29 -0.30 9.29 6.30
CA ILE A 29 0.95 9.07 5.58
C ILE A 29 1.68 10.40 5.48
N LEU A 30 2.86 10.44 6.10
CA LEU A 30 3.80 11.56 6.03
C LEU A 30 4.75 11.32 4.84
N HIS A 31 4.65 12.16 3.82
CA HIS A 31 5.62 12.16 2.72
C HIS A 31 6.75 13.11 3.08
N CYS A 32 7.89 12.58 3.55
CA CYS A 32 9.11 13.36 3.64
C CYS A 32 9.81 13.38 2.27
N PRO A 33 10.20 14.57 1.75
CA PRO A 33 11.17 14.64 0.66
C PRO A 33 12.49 13.96 1.09
N PRO A 34 13.18 13.24 0.19
CA PRO A 34 14.49 12.69 0.50
C PRO A 34 15.48 13.85 0.76
N HIS A 35 16.17 13.79 1.90
CA HIS A 35 17.29 14.67 2.21
C HIS A 35 18.45 14.29 1.28
N VAL A 36 18.81 15.19 0.37
CA VAL A 36 19.96 15.07 -0.52
C VAL A 36 21.25 14.99 0.31
N SER A 37 21.93 13.85 0.25
CA SER A 37 23.36 13.74 0.55
C SER A 37 24.04 13.46 -0.77
N GLU A 38 24.90 14.37 -1.20
CA GLU A 38 25.63 14.30 -2.47
C GLU A 38 26.43 12.99 -2.57
N GLY A 39 26.11 12.20 -3.59
CA GLY A 39 26.81 10.96 -3.92
C GLY A 39 25.93 9.72 -4.02
N ASP A 40 24.94 9.73 -4.93
CA ASP A 40 24.59 8.57 -5.77
C ASP A 40 23.42 8.92 -6.71
N GLU A 41 23.52 8.52 -7.98
CA GLU A 41 22.52 8.76 -9.03
C GLU A 41 21.22 7.99 -8.78
N SER A 42 20.37 8.52 -7.89
CA SER A 42 18.98 8.10 -7.82
C SER A 42 18.02 9.24 -7.42
N PHE A 43 17.04 9.43 -8.29
CA PHE A 43 15.73 10.04 -8.03
C PHE A 43 15.70 11.51 -7.59
N GLU A 44 15.90 12.40 -8.57
CA GLU A 44 15.25 13.70 -8.61
C GLU A 44 14.54 13.86 -9.96
N VAL A 45 13.22 14.07 -9.94
CA VAL A 45 12.51 14.67 -11.09
C VAL A 45 12.30 16.12 -10.71
N THR A 46 13.32 16.93 -10.97
CA THR A 46 13.26 18.38 -10.83
C THR A 46 12.92 18.96 -12.20
N MET A 47 11.73 19.52 -12.33
CA MET A 47 11.28 20.21 -13.55
C MET A 47 11.97 21.57 -13.63
N THR A 48 13.10 21.67 -14.33
CA THR A 48 13.65 22.96 -14.75
C THR A 48 12.99 23.39 -16.04
N ALA A 49 12.07 24.35 -15.95
CA ALA A 49 11.59 25.09 -17.10
C ALA A 49 12.65 26.13 -17.50
N THR A 50 13.36 25.91 -18.60
CA THR A 50 14.13 26.96 -19.26
C THR A 50 13.16 27.79 -20.11
N ALA A 51 12.74 28.93 -19.56
CA ALA A 51 12.00 29.95 -20.27
C ALA A 51 12.98 31.04 -20.72
N ASP A 52 13.37 31.00 -21.99
CA ASP A 52 13.79 32.20 -22.72
C ASP A 52 12.84 32.33 -23.91
N SER A 53 11.80 33.14 -23.74
CA SER A 53 11.12 33.97 -24.76
C SER A 53 9.83 34.55 -24.19
N ASP A 54 9.71 35.86 -24.34
CA ASP A 54 8.70 36.79 -23.82
C ASP A 54 7.25 36.58 -24.30
N ILE A 55 6.31 36.77 -23.34
CA ILE A 55 5.02 37.52 -23.38
C ILE A 55 4.00 37.10 -24.47
N THR A 56 2.77 36.64 -24.17
CA THR A 56 1.59 37.44 -23.75
C THR A 56 0.48 36.59 -23.11
N GLU A 57 -0.36 37.25 -22.31
CA GLU A 57 -1.51 36.76 -21.54
C GLU A 57 -2.59 35.97 -22.31
N GLU A 58 -3.38 35.21 -21.53
CA GLU A 58 -4.58 34.41 -21.88
C GLU A 58 -4.33 33.10 -22.67
N GLY A 59 -4.26 31.98 -21.94
CA GLY A 59 -4.26 30.64 -22.53
C GLY A 59 -4.72 29.59 -21.53
N GLU A 60 -6.01 29.25 -21.58
CA GLU A 60 -6.55 28.04 -20.95
C GLU A 60 -5.71 26.83 -21.40
N ALA A 61 -5.16 26.07 -20.45
CA ALA A 61 -4.43 24.85 -20.74
C ALA A 61 -5.42 23.77 -21.21
N GLN A 62 -5.72 23.75 -22.51
CA GLN A 62 -6.42 22.65 -23.17
C GLN A 62 -5.54 21.41 -23.12
N ILE A 63 -6.04 20.37 -22.45
CA ILE A 63 -5.50 19.03 -22.49
C ILE A 63 -5.59 18.53 -23.94
N GLN A 64 -4.47 18.56 -24.67
CA GLN A 64 -4.36 17.90 -25.96
C GLN A 64 -4.32 16.39 -25.72
N ILE A 65 -5.51 15.78 -25.81
CA ILE A 65 -5.67 14.35 -26.05
C ILE A 65 -5.07 14.09 -27.42
N LEU A 66 -3.90 13.43 -27.46
CA LEU A 66 -3.39 12.82 -28.68
C LEU A 66 -4.38 11.73 -29.10
N GLN A 67 -5.34 12.11 -29.94
CA GLN A 67 -6.19 11.18 -30.68
C GLN A 67 -5.31 10.53 -31.75
N SER A 68 -4.72 9.38 -31.43
CA SER A 68 -4.37 8.40 -32.45
C SER A 68 -5.67 7.72 -32.88
N GLU A 69 -6.19 8.12 -34.04
CA GLU A 69 -7.38 7.54 -34.65
C GLU A 69 -7.09 6.09 -35.09
N ASP A 70 -7.45 5.13 -34.25
CA ASP A 70 -7.74 3.76 -34.70
C ASP A 70 -9.00 3.25 -33.96
N PRO A 71 -10.20 3.27 -34.59
CA PRO A 71 -11.49 3.13 -33.90
C PRO A 71 -11.84 1.75 -33.36
N GLN A 72 -10.95 0.75 -33.47
CA GLN A 72 -11.28 -0.65 -33.13
C GLN A 72 -10.59 -1.21 -31.86
N ASN A 73 -9.82 -0.40 -31.12
CA ASN A 73 -9.04 -0.92 -29.97
C ASN A 73 -9.24 -0.15 -28.64
N SER A 74 -10.23 0.75 -28.55
CA SER A 74 -10.40 1.63 -27.38
C SER A 74 -11.19 1.03 -26.21
N GLU A 75 -11.84 -0.12 -26.39
CA GLU A 75 -12.76 -0.69 -25.38
C GLU A 75 -12.05 -1.41 -24.22
N GLU A 76 -10.74 -1.66 -24.28
CA GLU A 76 -10.07 -2.60 -23.34
C GLU A 76 -8.94 -1.99 -22.48
N ILE A 77 -8.53 -0.73 -22.69
CA ILE A 77 -7.61 -0.07 -21.75
C ILE A 77 -8.41 0.54 -20.60
N SER A 78 -8.20 0.00 -19.39
CA SER A 78 -8.85 0.54 -18.21
C SER A 78 -8.50 2.03 -18.00
N PRO A 79 -9.49 2.92 -17.81
CA PRO A 79 -9.25 4.34 -17.54
C PRO A 79 -8.36 4.59 -16.32
N VAL A 80 -8.24 3.61 -15.42
CA VAL A 80 -7.47 3.73 -14.18
C VAL A 80 -5.99 3.39 -14.34
N SER A 81 -5.59 2.77 -15.45
CA SER A 81 -4.19 2.38 -15.74
C SER A 81 -3.44 3.36 -16.66
N GLN A 82 -4.08 4.48 -17.03
CA GLN A 82 -3.53 5.49 -17.95
C GLN A 82 -2.37 6.30 -17.35
N ALA A 83 -2.50 6.65 -16.07
CA ALA A 83 -1.54 7.48 -15.35
C ALA A 83 -0.68 6.65 -14.38
N TRP A 84 0.59 7.01 -14.24
CA TRP A 84 1.49 6.44 -13.24
C TRP A 84 1.01 6.74 -11.82
N PHE A 85 0.54 7.96 -11.58
CA PHE A 85 -0.06 8.39 -10.33
C PHE A 85 -1.43 8.94 -10.61
N THR A 86 -2.43 8.43 -9.90
CA THR A 86 -3.79 8.97 -9.91
C THR A 86 -3.90 9.92 -8.73
N THR A 87 -4.09 11.22 -9.01
CA THR A 87 -4.28 12.24 -7.96
C THR A 87 -5.60 12.00 -7.21
N LYS A 88 -5.83 12.72 -6.10
CA LYS A 88 -7.09 12.60 -5.38
C LYS A 88 -8.24 13.11 -6.25
N GLU A 89 -8.00 14.21 -6.95
CA GLU A 89 -8.93 14.86 -7.86
C GLU A 89 -9.28 13.94 -9.05
N ASP A 90 -8.28 13.26 -9.62
CA ASP A 90 -8.50 12.27 -10.68
C ASP A 90 -9.30 11.06 -10.18
N LYS A 91 -9.00 10.59 -8.96
CA LYS A 91 -9.76 9.50 -8.32
C LYS A 91 -11.22 9.89 -8.15
N ASP A 92 -11.48 11.07 -7.59
CA ASP A 92 -12.84 11.57 -7.37
C ASP A 92 -13.58 11.74 -8.71
N THR A 93 -12.89 12.24 -9.73
CA THR A 93 -13.44 12.37 -11.09
C THR A 93 -13.79 11.01 -11.71
N LEU A 94 -12.91 10.03 -11.60
CA LEU A 94 -13.14 8.68 -12.12
C LEU A 94 -14.30 7.99 -11.39
N VAL A 95 -14.39 8.15 -10.07
CA VAL A 95 -15.51 7.65 -9.25
C VAL A 95 -16.82 8.33 -9.65
N ASN A 96 -16.83 9.65 -9.84
CA ASN A 96 -18.01 10.40 -10.28
C ASN A 96 -18.47 9.98 -11.69
N LYS A 97 -17.55 9.54 -12.55
CA LYS A 97 -17.84 8.94 -13.86
C LYS A 97 -18.29 7.47 -13.78
N GLY A 98 -18.39 6.91 -12.59
CA GLY A 98 -18.84 5.53 -12.35
C GLY A 98 -17.75 4.48 -12.53
N HIS A 99 -16.48 4.87 -12.72
CA HIS A 99 -15.39 3.92 -12.78
C HIS A 99 -15.08 3.37 -11.39
N LYS A 100 -15.03 2.05 -11.30
CA LYS A 100 -14.54 1.32 -10.13
C LYS A 100 -13.15 0.79 -10.46
N TRP A 101 -12.25 0.73 -9.49
CA TRP A 101 -10.99 -0.01 -9.60
C TRP A 101 -10.84 -0.98 -8.44
N LYS A 102 -10.07 -2.05 -8.67
CA LYS A 102 -9.73 -3.02 -7.63
C LYS A 102 -8.57 -2.49 -6.78
N GLN A 103 -8.75 -2.55 -5.47
CA GLN A 103 -7.72 -2.27 -4.47
C GLN A 103 -7.59 -3.49 -3.56
N GLY A 104 -6.44 -3.64 -2.90
CA GLY A 104 -6.21 -4.73 -1.96
C GLY A 104 -5.62 -5.97 -2.63
N MET A 105 -6.09 -7.15 -2.24
CA MET A 105 -5.46 -8.42 -2.63
C MET A 105 -5.69 -8.70 -4.12
N TRP A 106 -4.65 -9.20 -4.80
CA TRP A 106 -4.76 -9.63 -6.20
C TRP A 106 -5.45 -10.99 -6.27
N SER A 107 -6.47 -11.10 -7.12
CA SER A 107 -7.13 -12.37 -7.39
C SER A 107 -6.22 -13.27 -8.24
N LYS A 108 -6.54 -14.57 -8.30
CA LYS A 108 -5.77 -15.52 -9.12
C LYS A 108 -5.87 -15.14 -10.60
N GLU A 109 -7.05 -14.76 -11.03
CA GLU A 109 -7.37 -14.34 -12.40
C GLU A 109 -6.58 -13.10 -12.79
N GLU A 110 -6.47 -12.10 -11.90
CA GLU A 110 -5.66 -10.91 -12.14
C GLU A 110 -4.16 -11.24 -12.26
N ILE A 111 -3.67 -12.20 -11.47
CA ILE A 111 -2.28 -12.64 -11.51
C ILE A 111 -2.01 -13.40 -12.82
N ASP A 112 -2.89 -14.32 -13.18
CA ASP A 112 -2.77 -15.13 -14.40
C ASP A 112 -2.84 -14.26 -15.66
N LEU A 113 -3.74 -13.26 -15.68
CA LEU A 113 -3.81 -12.26 -16.75
C LEU A 113 -2.53 -11.42 -16.84
N LEU A 114 -2.04 -10.91 -15.70
CA LEU A 114 -0.79 -10.15 -15.67
C LEU A 114 0.38 -10.98 -16.18
N MET A 115 0.49 -12.24 -15.78
CA MET A 115 1.52 -13.17 -16.26
C MET A 115 1.41 -13.39 -17.78
N SER A 116 0.20 -13.63 -18.28
CA SER A 116 -0.05 -13.79 -19.71
C SER A 116 0.38 -12.55 -20.51
N ASN A 117 -0.01 -11.35 -20.05
CA ASN A 117 0.36 -10.11 -20.74
C ASN A 117 1.88 -9.90 -20.78
N ILE A 118 2.59 -10.19 -19.68
CA ILE A 118 4.06 -10.10 -19.62
C ILE A 118 4.69 -11.07 -20.61
N GLN A 119 4.24 -12.32 -20.63
CA GLN A 119 4.77 -13.35 -21.54
C GLN A 119 4.53 -12.98 -23.01
N GLN A 120 3.35 -12.46 -23.34
CA GLN A 120 3.06 -11.99 -24.70
C GLN A 120 3.96 -10.83 -25.11
N TYR A 121 4.17 -9.87 -24.21
CA TYR A 121 5.05 -8.73 -24.46
C TYR A 121 6.51 -9.16 -24.73
N VAL A 122 7.03 -10.04 -23.88
CA VAL A 122 8.40 -10.58 -23.95
C VAL A 122 8.59 -11.37 -25.25
N LYS A 123 7.64 -12.25 -25.58
CA LYS A 123 7.64 -13.03 -26.82
C LYS A 123 7.59 -12.14 -28.07
N GLY A 124 6.78 -11.08 -28.05
CA GLY A 124 6.68 -10.14 -29.16
C GLY A 124 7.97 -9.36 -29.46
N ARG A 125 8.85 -9.22 -28.47
CA ARG A 125 10.16 -8.57 -28.60
C ARG A 125 11.32 -9.55 -28.81
N GLY A 126 11.04 -10.85 -28.85
CA GLY A 126 12.08 -11.88 -28.99
C GLY A 126 12.96 -12.03 -27.74
N MET A 127 12.47 -11.63 -26.58
CA MET A 127 13.14 -11.84 -25.29
C MET A 127 12.72 -13.20 -24.71
N GLU A 128 13.59 -13.82 -23.90
CA GLU A 128 13.29 -15.07 -23.21
C GLU A 128 12.94 -14.86 -21.74
N ASP A 129 13.70 -14.00 -21.05
CA ASP A 129 13.50 -13.73 -19.62
C ASP A 129 12.82 -12.36 -19.39
N PRO A 130 11.62 -12.33 -18.78
CA PRO A 130 10.99 -11.08 -18.36
C PRO A 130 11.82 -10.27 -17.35
N ALA A 131 12.77 -10.86 -16.63
CA ALA A 131 13.61 -10.14 -15.67
C ALA A 131 14.49 -9.07 -16.36
N GLU A 132 14.93 -9.32 -17.60
CA GLU A 132 15.75 -8.40 -18.38
C GLU A 132 15.03 -7.04 -18.54
N ILE A 133 13.77 -7.05 -18.96
CA ILE A 133 12.99 -5.81 -19.11
C ILE A 133 12.60 -5.16 -17.78
N ILE A 134 12.40 -5.95 -16.72
CA ILE A 134 11.94 -5.44 -15.42
C ILE A 134 13.08 -4.77 -14.66
N PHE A 135 14.29 -5.36 -14.67
CA PHE A 135 15.39 -4.96 -13.81
C PHE A 135 16.61 -4.38 -14.55
N GLU A 136 16.84 -4.75 -15.81
CA GLU A 136 18.07 -4.37 -16.53
C GLU A 136 17.83 -3.23 -17.52
N MET A 137 16.70 -3.23 -18.23
CA MET A 137 16.38 -2.18 -19.20
C MET A 137 16.18 -0.80 -18.55
N SER A 138 16.57 0.25 -19.29
CA SER A 138 16.42 1.65 -18.88
C SER A 138 14.95 2.06 -18.74
N LYS A 139 14.69 3.22 -18.12
CA LYS A 139 13.32 3.75 -17.96
C LYS A 139 12.66 4.01 -19.32
N GLU A 140 13.43 4.52 -20.26
CA GLU A 140 12.99 4.89 -21.60
C GLU A 140 12.62 3.65 -22.41
N GLU A 141 13.42 2.58 -22.29
CA GLU A 141 13.17 1.32 -22.98
C GLU A 141 11.95 0.57 -22.47
N ARG A 142 11.62 0.72 -21.18
CA ARG A 142 10.43 0.12 -20.54
C ARG A 142 9.22 1.06 -20.46
N LYS A 143 9.24 2.22 -21.15
CA LYS A 143 8.19 3.26 -21.04
C LYS A 143 6.77 2.75 -21.31
N ASP A 144 6.63 1.80 -22.25
CA ASP A 144 5.34 1.24 -22.66
C ASP A 144 5.05 -0.10 -21.98
N PHE A 145 6.07 -0.75 -21.40
CA PHE A 145 5.96 -2.08 -20.81
C PHE A 145 4.82 -2.16 -19.80
N TYR A 146 4.84 -1.31 -18.78
CA TYR A 146 3.83 -1.36 -17.72
C TYR A 146 2.43 -1.05 -18.22
N ARG A 147 2.29 -0.17 -19.23
CA ARG A 147 0.98 0.14 -19.84
C ARG A 147 0.45 -1.05 -20.63
N SER A 148 1.31 -1.71 -21.40
CA SER A 148 0.96 -2.91 -22.15
C SER A 148 0.57 -4.06 -21.22
N VAL A 149 1.33 -4.31 -20.16
CA VAL A 149 1.00 -5.44 -19.25
C VAL A 149 -0.18 -5.16 -18.32
N ALA A 150 -0.56 -3.89 -18.16
CA ALA A 150 -1.76 -3.48 -17.44
C ALA A 150 -3.05 -3.65 -18.26
N TRP A 151 -2.98 -4.10 -19.51
CA TRP A 151 -4.14 -4.31 -20.36
C TRP A 151 -5.16 -5.27 -19.73
N GLY A 152 -6.45 -4.90 -19.74
CA GLY A 152 -7.53 -5.66 -19.11
C GLY A 152 -7.51 -5.66 -17.56
N LEU A 153 -6.50 -5.08 -16.91
CA LEU A 153 -6.47 -4.96 -15.46
C LEU A 153 -7.20 -3.71 -14.99
N ASN A 154 -8.08 -3.88 -14.01
CA ASN A 154 -8.76 -2.77 -13.38
C ASN A 154 -7.99 -2.24 -12.16
N ARG A 155 -6.69 -1.96 -12.33
CA ARG A 155 -5.80 -1.48 -11.27
C ARG A 155 -4.93 -0.31 -11.73
N PRO A 156 -4.61 0.64 -10.84
CA PRO A 156 -3.66 1.71 -11.15
C PRO A 156 -2.30 1.18 -11.59
N LEU A 157 -1.65 1.91 -12.51
CA LEU A 157 -0.39 1.48 -13.12
C LEU A 157 0.72 1.23 -12.09
N PHE A 158 0.78 2.07 -11.05
CA PHE A 158 1.76 1.89 -9.97
C PHE A 158 1.51 0.62 -9.12
N ALA A 159 0.26 0.17 -9.01
CA ALA A 159 -0.06 -1.10 -8.35
C ALA A 159 0.42 -2.29 -9.19
N VAL A 160 0.26 -2.22 -10.51
CA VAL A 160 0.79 -3.19 -11.48
C VAL A 160 2.32 -3.24 -11.38
N TYR A 161 2.99 -2.09 -11.48
CA TYR A 161 4.44 -1.95 -11.31
C TYR A 161 4.96 -2.64 -10.04
N ARG A 162 4.38 -2.32 -8.88
CA ARG A 162 4.77 -2.92 -7.59
C ARG A 162 4.51 -4.44 -7.54
N ARG A 163 3.46 -4.91 -8.23
CA ARG A 163 3.14 -6.33 -8.30
C ARG A 163 4.17 -7.07 -9.14
N VAL A 164 4.49 -6.57 -10.32
CA VAL A 164 5.49 -7.12 -11.24
C VAL A 164 6.85 -7.23 -10.55
N LEU A 165 7.33 -6.15 -9.91
CA LEU A 165 8.60 -6.20 -9.17
C LEU A 165 8.64 -7.32 -8.13
N ARG A 166 7.57 -7.49 -7.35
CA ARG A 166 7.53 -8.55 -6.31
C ARG A 166 7.44 -9.96 -6.88
N MET A 167 6.89 -10.14 -8.09
CA MET A 167 6.76 -11.44 -8.73
C MET A 167 8.09 -11.92 -9.32
N TYR A 168 8.92 -11.01 -9.82
CA TYR A 168 10.16 -11.35 -10.52
C TYR A 168 11.44 -11.06 -9.71
N ASP A 169 11.36 -10.34 -8.59
CA ASP A 169 12.53 -10.15 -7.72
C ASP A 169 12.82 -11.43 -6.93
N ASN A 170 13.80 -12.21 -7.40
CA ASN A 170 14.24 -13.44 -6.75
C ASN A 170 14.67 -13.21 -5.28
N ARG A 171 15.10 -11.99 -4.93
CA ARG A 171 15.49 -11.62 -3.55
C ARG A 171 14.29 -11.36 -2.63
N ASN A 172 13.08 -11.35 -3.16
CA ASN A 172 11.85 -11.19 -2.40
C ASN A 172 11.41 -12.50 -1.72
N HIS A 173 11.85 -13.67 -2.21
CA HIS A 173 11.41 -15.00 -1.77
C HIS A 173 12.41 -15.74 -0.88
N VAL A 174 13.34 -15.02 -0.24
CA VAL A 174 14.41 -15.58 0.61
C VAL A 174 13.90 -16.16 1.95
N GLY A 175 12.68 -15.81 2.35
CA GLY A 175 12.05 -16.36 3.56
C GLY A 175 12.37 -15.58 4.84
N LYS A 176 12.34 -16.24 6.01
CA LYS A 176 12.52 -15.58 7.32
C LYS A 176 13.95 -15.10 7.50
N TYR A 177 14.14 -13.99 8.24
CA TYR A 177 15.46 -13.51 8.62
C TYR A 177 16.04 -14.41 9.73
N SER A 178 17.25 -14.89 9.54
CA SER A 178 18.03 -15.57 10.58
C SER A 178 18.51 -14.57 11.64
N PRO A 179 18.86 -15.04 12.85
CA PRO A 179 19.49 -14.19 13.87
C PRO A 179 20.78 -13.49 13.37
N GLU A 180 21.57 -14.17 12.56
CA GLU A 180 22.81 -13.65 11.98
C GLU A 180 22.52 -12.55 10.97
N GLU A 181 21.52 -12.74 10.09
CA GLU A 181 21.07 -11.71 9.15
C GLU A 181 20.54 -10.48 9.90
N ILE A 182 19.86 -10.67 11.03
CA ILE A 182 19.36 -9.58 11.88
C ILE A 182 20.53 -8.80 12.49
N ASN A 183 21.55 -9.47 12.99
CA ASN A 183 22.73 -8.80 13.55
C ASN A 183 23.48 -8.01 12.48
N LYS A 184 23.73 -8.64 11.32
CA LYS A 184 24.35 -7.97 10.17
C LYS A 184 23.52 -6.78 9.68
N LEU A 185 22.19 -6.88 9.71
CA LEU A 185 21.30 -5.77 9.39
C LEU A 185 21.48 -4.60 10.38
N LYS A 186 21.61 -4.86 11.69
CA LYS A 186 21.86 -3.80 12.68
C LYS A 186 23.19 -3.08 12.40
N GLU A 187 24.25 -3.83 12.15
CA GLU A 187 25.58 -3.29 11.82
C GLU A 187 25.56 -2.46 10.54
N LEU A 188 24.96 -2.99 9.47
CA LEU A 188 24.87 -2.30 8.19
C LEU A 188 24.02 -1.03 8.28
N ARG A 189 22.92 -1.04 9.05
CA ARG A 189 22.11 0.15 9.30
C ARG A 189 22.87 1.21 10.09
N GLN A 190 23.70 0.81 11.06
CA GLN A 190 24.55 1.75 11.79
C GLN A 190 25.57 2.43 10.85
N LYS A 191 26.07 1.70 9.85
CA LYS A 191 27.07 2.19 8.90
C LYS A 191 26.47 3.00 7.74
N HIS A 192 25.38 2.54 7.15
CA HIS A 192 24.80 3.07 5.90
C HIS A 192 23.47 3.81 6.12
N GLY A 193 23.01 3.94 7.37
CA GLY A 193 21.75 4.61 7.69
C GLY A 193 20.53 3.92 7.09
N ASN A 194 19.72 4.68 6.36
CA ASN A 194 18.49 4.20 5.71
C ASN A 194 18.69 3.86 4.22
N ASP A 195 19.93 3.64 3.78
CA ASP A 195 20.22 3.16 2.42
C ASP A 195 19.87 1.67 2.29
N TRP A 196 18.59 1.40 2.08
CA TRP A 196 18.06 0.05 1.98
C TRP A 196 18.55 -0.69 0.74
N ALA A 197 18.98 0.02 -0.31
CA ALA A 197 19.50 -0.59 -1.53
C ALA A 197 20.85 -1.26 -1.25
N THR A 198 21.79 -0.50 -0.68
CA THR A 198 23.12 -1.03 -0.30
C THR A 198 23.00 -2.12 0.75
N ILE A 199 22.17 -1.91 1.78
CA ILE A 199 21.97 -2.92 2.84
C ILE A 199 21.33 -4.20 2.26
N GLY A 200 20.35 -4.06 1.37
CA GLY A 200 19.70 -5.18 0.70
C GLY A 200 20.68 -5.99 -0.15
N ALA A 201 21.49 -5.32 -0.96
CA ALA A 201 22.53 -5.97 -1.76
C ALA A 201 23.52 -6.76 -0.87
N ALA A 202 23.97 -6.18 0.24
CA ALA A 202 24.90 -6.82 1.18
C ALA A 202 24.29 -8.02 1.96
N LEU A 203 22.96 -8.06 2.10
CA LEU A 203 22.22 -9.16 2.72
C LEU A 203 21.69 -10.18 1.71
N GLY A 204 21.82 -9.93 0.40
CA GLY A 204 21.18 -10.76 -0.64
C GLY A 204 19.65 -10.71 -0.60
N ARG A 205 19.07 -9.62 -0.09
CA ARG A 205 17.61 -9.44 0.08
C ARG A 205 17.14 -8.17 -0.62
N SER A 206 15.85 -8.10 -0.95
CA SER A 206 15.28 -6.91 -1.55
C SER A 206 15.32 -5.72 -0.56
N ALA A 207 15.59 -4.52 -1.07
CA ALA A 207 15.61 -3.29 -0.26
C ALA A 207 14.28 -3.07 0.51
N SER A 208 13.16 -3.45 -0.13
CA SER A 208 11.83 -3.39 0.49
C SER A 208 11.71 -4.34 1.69
N SER A 209 12.24 -5.57 1.59
CA SER A 209 12.26 -6.53 2.69
C SER A 209 13.08 -6.02 3.87
N VAL A 210 14.23 -5.43 3.59
CA VAL A 210 15.13 -4.85 4.60
C VAL A 210 14.46 -3.70 5.33
N LYS A 211 13.91 -2.73 4.58
CA LYS A 211 13.18 -1.57 5.14
C LYS A 211 12.06 -2.03 6.06
N ASP A 212 11.27 -3.00 5.63
CA ASP A 212 10.15 -3.52 6.43
C ASP A 212 10.65 -4.24 7.69
N ARG A 213 11.71 -5.04 7.57
CA ARG A 213 12.31 -5.72 8.73
C ARG A 213 12.82 -4.71 9.76
N CYS A 214 13.53 -3.67 9.33
CA CYS A 214 14.01 -2.61 10.22
C CYS A 214 12.87 -1.86 10.91
N ARG A 215 11.77 -1.57 10.20
CA ARG A 215 10.58 -0.93 10.80
C ARG A 215 10.00 -1.73 11.97
N LEU A 216 10.07 -3.05 11.89
CA LEU A 216 9.56 -3.98 12.91
C LEU A 216 10.58 -4.26 14.02
N MET A 217 11.86 -3.98 13.79
CA MET A 217 12.94 -4.11 14.78
C MET A 217 12.97 -2.90 15.71
N LYS A 218 12.01 -2.83 16.63
CA LYS A 218 12.06 -1.89 17.75
C LYS A 218 12.68 -2.59 18.96
N ASP A 219 13.87 -2.18 19.37
CA ASP A 219 14.59 -2.77 20.50
C ASP A 219 13.87 -2.54 21.85
N THR A 220 12.87 -1.66 21.89
CA THR A 220 12.02 -1.37 23.06
C THR A 220 10.77 -2.27 23.15
N CYS A 221 10.58 -3.21 22.23
CA CYS A 221 9.40 -4.09 22.22
C CYS A 221 9.62 -5.31 23.11
N ASN A 222 8.77 -5.44 24.13
CA ASN A 222 8.68 -6.66 24.92
C ASN A 222 8.06 -7.79 24.07
N THR A 223 8.54 -9.02 24.26
CA THR A 223 7.93 -10.23 23.69
C THR A 223 7.32 -11.07 24.81
N GLY A 224 6.17 -11.69 24.55
CA GLY A 224 5.49 -12.56 25.52
C GLY A 224 4.02 -12.20 25.73
N LYS A 225 3.45 -12.72 26.82
CA LYS A 225 2.06 -12.45 27.21
C LYS A 225 1.94 -11.01 27.73
N TRP A 226 0.86 -10.33 27.34
CA TRP A 226 0.54 -9.02 27.88
C TRP A 226 0.15 -9.15 29.35
N SER A 227 0.78 -8.34 30.19
CA SER A 227 0.38 -8.17 31.59
C SER A 227 -0.91 -7.37 31.69
N GLU A 228 -1.64 -7.53 32.80
CA GLU A 228 -2.87 -6.76 33.06
C GLU A 228 -2.61 -5.24 33.04
N GLU A 229 -1.44 -4.82 33.53
CA GLU A 229 -1.02 -3.42 33.52
C GLU A 229 -0.75 -2.89 32.10
N GLU A 230 -0.19 -3.70 31.20
CA GLU A 230 -0.05 -3.34 29.78
C GLU A 230 -1.42 -3.25 29.08
N GLU A 231 -2.33 -4.19 29.37
CA GLU A 231 -3.70 -4.16 28.83
C GLU A 231 -4.47 -2.92 29.31
N ARG A 232 -4.34 -2.58 30.59
CA ARG A 232 -4.95 -1.39 31.19
C ARG A 232 -4.42 -0.11 30.55
N ARG A 233 -3.09 0.06 30.47
CA ARG A 233 -2.46 1.24 29.84
C ARG A 233 -2.87 1.40 28.38
N LEU A 234 -2.94 0.30 27.62
CA LEU A 234 -3.43 0.34 26.25
C LEU A 234 -4.90 0.78 26.18
N SER A 235 -5.74 0.25 27.06
CA SER A 235 -7.17 0.61 27.12
C SER A 235 -7.37 2.09 27.42
N ASP A 236 -6.71 2.60 28.47
CA ASP A 236 -6.78 4.00 28.89
C ASP A 236 -6.33 4.93 27.73
N SER A 237 -5.24 4.57 27.04
CA SER A 237 -4.71 5.33 25.91
C SER A 237 -5.69 5.37 24.72
N VAL A 238 -6.31 4.23 24.40
CA VAL A 238 -7.27 4.18 23.28
C VAL A 238 -8.53 4.98 23.60
N TYR A 239 -9.06 4.88 24.81
CA TYR A 239 -10.23 5.66 25.23
C TYR A 239 -9.95 7.16 25.23
N ALA A 240 -8.78 7.58 25.73
CA ALA A 240 -8.36 8.97 25.70
C ALA A 240 -8.24 9.52 24.27
N LEU A 241 -7.62 8.76 23.36
CA LEU A 241 -7.49 9.16 21.94
C LEU A 241 -8.81 9.17 21.19
N ALA A 242 -9.72 8.24 21.51
CA ALA A 242 -11.04 8.17 20.89
C ALA A 242 -12.03 9.21 21.47
N GLY A 243 -11.74 9.77 22.64
CA GLY A 243 -12.67 10.68 23.34
C GLY A 243 -13.95 10.00 23.83
N VAL A 244 -13.88 8.71 24.18
CA VAL A 244 -15.05 7.91 24.60
C VAL A 244 -14.84 7.24 25.95
N CYS A 245 -15.94 7.00 26.67
CA CYS A 245 -15.89 6.36 27.98
C CYS A 245 -15.48 4.87 27.89
N PRO A 246 -14.82 4.33 28.93
CA PRO A 246 -14.53 2.90 29.04
C PRO A 246 -15.78 2.03 28.87
N GLY A 247 -15.61 0.87 28.23
CA GLY A 247 -16.70 -0.08 27.95
C GLY A 247 -17.42 0.16 26.62
N ARG A 248 -17.22 1.29 25.94
CA ARG A 248 -17.69 1.45 24.55
C ARG A 248 -16.76 0.73 23.58
N ALA A 249 -17.34 0.18 22.52
CA ALA A 249 -16.60 -0.39 21.41
C ALA A 249 -15.93 0.72 20.59
N VAL A 250 -14.62 0.57 20.34
CA VAL A 250 -13.80 1.48 19.56
C VAL A 250 -13.11 0.69 18.46
N THR A 251 -13.62 0.82 17.23
CA THR A 251 -13.09 0.14 16.03
C THR A 251 -12.41 1.09 15.05
N GLY A 252 -12.66 2.40 15.16
CA GLY A 252 -12.10 3.45 14.31
C GLY A 252 -11.97 4.79 15.02
N GLY A 253 -11.53 5.83 14.30
CA GLY A 253 -11.40 7.20 14.83
C GLY A 253 -10.16 7.45 15.71
N VAL A 254 -9.23 6.50 15.76
CA VAL A 254 -8.01 6.58 16.59
C VAL A 254 -6.77 6.58 15.70
N SER A 255 -5.77 7.40 16.05
CA SER A 255 -4.45 7.36 15.42
C SER A 255 -3.70 6.09 15.84
N TRP A 256 -3.86 5.02 15.05
CA TRP A 256 -3.26 3.71 15.31
C TRP A 256 -1.73 3.67 15.24
N ALA A 257 -1.08 4.73 14.75
CA ALA A 257 0.38 4.85 14.79
C ALA A 257 0.91 5.00 16.22
N ALA A 258 0.09 5.54 17.14
CA ALA A 258 0.46 5.80 18.53
C ALA A 258 0.18 4.63 19.48
N VAL A 259 -0.66 3.67 19.09
CA VAL A 259 -1.16 2.60 19.98
C VAL A 259 -1.19 1.23 19.29
N CYS A 260 -1.24 0.15 20.06
CA CYS A 260 -1.20 -1.20 19.51
C CYS A 260 -2.56 -1.64 18.90
N ARG A 261 -2.78 -1.28 17.63
CA ARG A 261 -3.98 -1.61 16.84
C ARG A 261 -4.37 -3.08 16.91
N SER A 262 -3.41 -3.98 16.71
CA SER A 262 -3.68 -5.43 16.63
C SER A 262 -4.21 -6.00 17.95
N LYS A 263 -3.57 -5.67 19.09
CA LYS A 263 -4.02 -6.17 20.41
C LYS A 263 -5.40 -5.62 20.76
N TRP A 264 -5.66 -4.35 20.42
CA TRP A 264 -6.95 -3.73 20.67
C TRP A 264 -8.08 -4.36 19.85
N LEU A 265 -7.97 -4.33 18.53
CA LEU A 265 -9.05 -4.74 17.62
C LEU A 265 -9.30 -6.26 17.64
N ASN A 266 -8.30 -7.09 17.95
CA ASN A 266 -8.50 -8.55 17.99
C ASN A 266 -8.96 -9.09 19.34
N TYR A 267 -8.88 -8.31 20.41
CA TYR A 267 -9.13 -8.83 21.75
C TYR A 267 -9.66 -7.80 22.76
N LEU A 268 -8.92 -6.72 23.05
CA LEU A 268 -9.28 -5.85 24.18
C LEU A 268 -10.57 -5.10 23.95
N ASN A 269 -10.87 -4.65 22.73
CA ASN A 269 -12.13 -4.00 22.41
C ASN A 269 -13.33 -4.85 22.85
N TRP A 270 -13.32 -6.13 22.48
CA TRP A 270 -14.33 -7.11 22.84
C TRP A 270 -14.38 -7.40 24.34
N LYS A 271 -13.21 -7.55 24.98
CA LYS A 271 -13.10 -7.79 26.43
C LYS A 271 -13.71 -6.64 27.22
N GLN A 272 -13.47 -5.40 26.80
CA GLN A 272 -13.97 -4.20 27.49
C GLN A 272 -15.44 -3.94 27.22
N SER A 273 -15.94 -4.23 26.02
CA SER A 273 -17.35 -4.05 25.67
C SER A 273 -18.28 -5.17 26.17
N GLY A 274 -17.75 -6.18 26.88
CA GLY A 274 -18.52 -7.32 27.36
C GLY A 274 -19.04 -8.24 26.25
N GLY A 275 -18.27 -8.41 25.17
CA GLY A 275 -18.72 -9.16 24.00
C GLY A 275 -18.94 -10.65 24.27
N THR A 276 -19.77 -11.27 23.42
CA THR A 276 -20.11 -12.69 23.49
C THR A 276 -19.09 -13.56 22.75
N GLU A 277 -19.02 -14.84 23.10
CA GLU A 277 -18.14 -15.78 22.40
C GLU A 277 -18.67 -16.14 21.00
N TRP A 278 -17.75 -16.34 20.06
CA TRP A 278 -18.05 -16.79 18.71
C TRP A 278 -18.28 -18.30 18.69
N THR A 279 -19.36 -18.77 18.06
CA THR A 279 -19.71 -20.19 17.96
C THR A 279 -19.48 -20.76 16.55
N LYS A 280 -19.37 -22.09 16.42
CA LYS A 280 -19.06 -22.74 15.13
C LYS A 280 -20.15 -22.57 14.07
N ASP A 281 -21.42 -22.45 14.49
CA ASP A 281 -22.54 -22.27 13.56
C ASP A 281 -22.49 -20.92 12.84
N GLN A 282 -21.66 -20.00 13.33
CA GLN A 282 -21.39 -18.69 12.74
C GLN A 282 -20.31 -18.74 11.64
N ASP A 283 -19.63 -19.88 11.45
CA ASP A 283 -18.57 -20.03 10.45
C ASP A 283 -19.10 -20.14 9.00
N LEU A 284 -20.43 -20.21 8.80
CA LEU A 284 -21.09 -20.26 7.49
C LEU A 284 -21.21 -18.85 6.87
N MET A 285 -20.09 -18.30 6.39
CA MET A 285 -20.08 -17.05 5.62
C MET A 285 -19.79 -17.34 4.15
N ASP A 286 -20.83 -17.27 3.33
CA ASP A 286 -20.76 -17.46 1.87
C ASP A 286 -20.36 -16.15 1.20
N VAL A 287 -19.09 -16.02 0.81
CA VAL A 287 -18.58 -14.83 0.13
C VAL A 287 -17.51 -15.17 -0.90
N ASP A 288 -17.74 -14.69 -2.13
CA ASP A 288 -16.87 -14.88 -3.29
C ASP A 288 -15.64 -13.94 -3.31
N ASP A 289 -15.80 -12.61 -3.17
CA ASP A 289 -14.70 -11.63 -3.27
C ASP A 289 -14.50 -10.80 -1.97
N GLU A 290 -13.32 -10.96 -1.34
CA GLU A 290 -12.92 -10.21 -0.13
C GLU A 290 -12.83 -8.70 -0.36
N ASN A 291 -12.43 -8.27 -1.55
CA ASN A 291 -12.19 -6.86 -1.81
C ASN A 291 -13.51 -6.08 -1.97
N GLU A 292 -14.62 -6.76 -2.21
CA GLU A 292 -15.96 -6.17 -2.28
C GLU A 292 -16.65 -6.14 -0.91
N LEU A 293 -16.09 -6.82 0.09
CA LEU A 293 -16.66 -6.89 1.42
C LEU A 293 -16.44 -5.60 2.22
N LYS A 294 -17.57 -5.03 2.63
CA LYS A 294 -17.61 -3.98 3.65
C LYS A 294 -17.63 -4.61 5.04
N TRP A 295 -16.43 -4.94 5.54
CA TRP A 295 -16.23 -5.56 6.86
C TRP A 295 -16.86 -4.77 8.02
N GLU A 296 -16.96 -3.45 7.89
CA GLU A 296 -17.64 -2.58 8.86
C GLU A 296 -19.14 -2.88 8.95
N GLU A 297 -19.82 -3.00 7.81
CA GLU A 297 -21.26 -3.30 7.76
C GLU A 297 -21.54 -4.73 8.25
N LEU A 298 -20.71 -5.69 7.81
CA LEU A 298 -20.83 -7.08 8.25
C LEU A 298 -20.60 -7.24 9.75
N ALA A 299 -19.63 -6.53 10.33
CA ALA A 299 -19.35 -6.63 11.77
C ALA A 299 -20.55 -6.17 12.63
N GLY A 300 -21.34 -5.21 12.16
CA GLY A 300 -22.52 -4.71 12.88
C GLY A 300 -23.63 -5.75 13.06
N GLY A 301 -23.69 -6.79 12.22
CA GLY A 301 -24.71 -7.84 12.28
C GLY A 301 -24.50 -8.90 13.36
N TRP A 302 -23.37 -8.88 14.07
CA TRP A 302 -22.96 -9.98 14.95
C TRP A 302 -22.50 -9.48 16.31
N SER A 303 -23.16 -9.92 17.39
CA SER A 303 -22.78 -9.56 18.76
C SER A 303 -21.46 -10.17 19.22
N SER A 304 -21.05 -11.29 18.61
CA SER A 304 -19.80 -12.01 18.90
C SER A 304 -18.59 -11.45 18.14
N VAL A 305 -18.79 -10.54 17.18
CA VAL A 305 -17.70 -9.94 16.41
C VAL A 305 -16.95 -8.91 17.26
N ARG A 306 -15.63 -9.09 17.32
CA ARG A 306 -14.75 -8.24 18.13
C ARG A 306 -14.43 -6.92 17.45
N SER A 307 -14.26 -6.96 16.14
CA SER A 307 -14.02 -5.83 15.25
C SER A 307 -14.07 -6.32 13.80
N PRO A 308 -14.20 -5.40 12.83
CA PRO A 308 -14.05 -5.68 11.40
C PRO A 308 -12.73 -6.39 11.05
N GLN A 309 -11.61 -5.94 11.65
CA GLN A 309 -10.30 -6.54 11.44
C GLN A 309 -10.21 -7.98 11.97
N TRP A 310 -10.80 -8.23 13.13
CA TRP A 310 -10.88 -9.57 13.70
C TRP A 310 -11.75 -10.49 12.83
N LEU A 311 -12.91 -10.01 12.38
CA LEU A 311 -13.83 -10.76 11.52
C LEU A 311 -13.14 -11.17 10.22
N ARG A 312 -12.44 -10.23 9.57
CA ARG A 312 -11.62 -10.51 8.38
C ARG A 312 -10.58 -11.60 8.61
N SER A 313 -9.88 -11.54 9.75
CA SER A 313 -8.85 -12.53 10.09
C SER A 313 -9.47 -13.92 10.37
N LYS A 314 -10.63 -13.94 11.05
CA LYS A 314 -11.38 -15.16 11.35
C LYS A 314 -11.92 -15.81 10.08
N TRP A 315 -12.51 -15.04 9.17
CA TRP A 315 -12.94 -15.51 7.85
C TRP A 315 -11.79 -16.17 7.07
N TRP A 316 -10.61 -15.55 7.03
CA TRP A 316 -9.43 -16.14 6.40
C TRP A 316 -8.99 -17.47 7.03
N SER A 317 -9.08 -17.56 8.36
CA SER A 317 -8.78 -18.80 9.07
C SER A 317 -9.77 -19.91 8.70
N ILE A 318 -11.06 -19.59 8.57
CA ILE A 318 -12.11 -20.54 8.18
C ILE A 318 -11.90 -20.94 6.72
N LYS A 319 -11.75 -19.98 5.80
CA LYS A 319 -11.53 -20.23 4.37
C LYS A 319 -10.36 -21.16 4.11
N ARG A 320 -9.26 -21.03 4.86
CA ARG A 320 -8.09 -21.92 4.74
C ARG A 320 -8.33 -23.35 5.22
N GLN A 321 -9.31 -23.57 6.10
CA GLN A 321 -9.66 -24.90 6.63
C GLN A 321 -10.60 -25.68 5.70
N VAL A 322 -11.34 -25.00 4.83
CA VAL A 322 -12.16 -25.66 3.80
C VAL A 322 -11.25 -26.18 2.69
N ALA A 323 -11.23 -27.52 2.52
CA ALA A 323 -10.51 -28.17 1.44
C ALA A 323 -10.98 -27.63 0.08
N ASN A 324 -10.04 -27.33 -0.82
CA ASN A 324 -10.28 -26.73 -2.15
C ASN A 324 -10.77 -25.26 -2.21
N HIS A 325 -10.54 -24.43 -1.18
CA HIS A 325 -10.85 -22.98 -1.25
C HIS A 325 -10.16 -22.19 -2.39
N LYS A 326 -9.24 -22.81 -3.13
CA LYS A 326 -8.56 -22.23 -4.30
C LYS A 326 -9.17 -22.65 -5.65
N GLU A 327 -10.14 -23.57 -5.65
CA GLU A 327 -10.66 -24.22 -6.87
C GLU A 327 -12.19 -24.27 -6.98
N LEU A 328 -12.93 -23.71 -6.01
CA LEU A 328 -14.40 -23.72 -6.05
C LEU A 328 -14.94 -22.31 -6.35
N PRO A 329 -15.66 -22.10 -7.47
CA PRO A 329 -16.65 -21.04 -7.56
C PRO A 329 -17.79 -21.41 -6.61
N PHE A 330 -18.06 -20.59 -5.59
CA PHE A 330 -19.13 -20.85 -4.64
C PHE A 330 -20.47 -20.47 -5.32
N HIS A 331 -21.24 -21.49 -5.70
CA HIS A 331 -22.59 -21.31 -6.20
C HIS A 331 -23.58 -21.38 -5.05
N GLY A 332 -24.29 -20.27 -4.85
CA GLY A 332 -25.17 -20.05 -3.71
C GLY A 332 -26.48 -20.84 -3.75
N ASN A 333 -27.10 -20.89 -2.57
CA ASN A 333 -28.55 -20.92 -2.43
C ASN A 333 -28.90 -20.01 -1.25
N ALA A 334 -29.35 -18.80 -1.56
CA ALA A 334 -30.01 -17.94 -0.59
C ALA A 334 -31.31 -18.64 -0.15
N SER A 335 -31.38 -19.03 1.12
CA SER A 335 -32.65 -19.39 1.75
C SER A 335 -33.09 -18.22 2.63
N ASP A 336 -34.26 -17.72 2.29
CA ASP A 336 -35.04 -16.59 2.79
C ASP A 336 -35.13 -16.51 4.34
N PRO A 337 -34.90 -15.36 4.99
CA PRO A 337 -35.11 -15.20 6.42
C PRO A 337 -36.56 -14.80 6.69
N HIS A 338 -37.48 -15.75 6.58
CA HIS A 338 -38.76 -15.72 7.29
C HIS A 338 -39.21 -17.14 7.59
N LEU A 339 -38.73 -17.67 8.73
CA LEU A 339 -39.41 -18.62 9.61
C LEU A 339 -38.69 -18.72 10.95
#